data_AF-A0A346PTP8-F1
#
_entry.id   AF-A0A346PTP8-F1
#
_cell.length_a   1.000
_cell.length_b   1.000
_cell.length_c   1.000
_cell.angle_alpha   90.00
_cell.angle_beta   90.00
_cell.angle_gamma   90.00
#
_symmetry.space_group_name_H-M   'P 1'
#
loop_
_entity.id
_entity.type
_entity.pdbx_description
1 polymer ?
#
loop_
_entity_poly.entity_id
_entity_poly.type
_entity_poly.pdbx_seq_one_letter_code
_entity_poly.pdbx_strand_id
1 'polypeptide(L)'
;MVVESPLVALFGLLATGTVFGGTYWDATRVDVSRPLLWATLAGGAVAVGVYLYLFVPTAPITGVLLTANTGIVLYGFEREVSNEGDEATEPGTLP
;
A
#
# COMPACT_ATOMS: atom_id res chain seq x y z
N MET A 1 0.32 -14.11 25.51
CA MET A 1 0.45 -14.09 24.03
C MET A 1 -0.40 -13.00 23.36
N VAL A 2 -0.70 -11.91 24.07
CA VAL A 2 -1.34 -10.70 23.54
C VAL A 2 -0.72 -9.58 24.39
N VAL A 3 -0.20 -8.50 23.79
CA VAL A 3 0.47 -7.36 24.48
C VAL A 3 1.97 -7.50 24.85
N GLU A 4 2.77 -8.39 24.26
CA GLU A 4 4.24 -8.33 24.48
C GLU A 4 4.95 -7.21 23.68
N SER A 5 4.24 -6.55 22.76
CA SER A 5 4.77 -5.41 22.01
C SER A 5 3.70 -4.37 21.73
N PRO A 6 3.25 -3.63 22.76
CA PRO A 6 2.33 -2.49 22.59
C PRO A 6 2.90 -1.45 21.63
N LEU A 7 4.23 -1.31 21.58
CA LEU A 7 4.92 -0.47 20.63
C LEU A 7 4.71 -0.95 19.19
N VAL A 8 4.83 -2.24 18.90
CA VAL A 8 4.62 -2.75 17.53
C VAL A 8 3.17 -2.57 17.10
N ALA A 9 2.21 -2.78 18.00
CA ALA A 9 0.80 -2.51 17.70
C ALA A 9 0.55 -1.03 17.39
N LEU A 10 1.14 -0.12 18.19
CA LEU A 10 1.05 1.31 17.96
C LEU A 10 1.70 1.72 16.63
N PHE A 11 2.92 1.24 16.37
CA PHE A 11 3.62 1.50 15.10
C PHE A 11 2.85 0.95 13.91
N GLY A 12 2.27 -0.25 14.03
CA GLY A 12 1.44 -0.84 12.99
C GLY A 12 0.21 0.02 12.67
N LEU A 13 -0.49 0.50 13.70
CA LEU A 13 -1.65 1.38 13.54
C LEU A 13 -1.28 2.73 12.92
N LEU A 14 -0.18 3.34 13.39
CA LEU A 14 0.33 4.59 12.82
C LEU A 14 0.78 4.42 11.37
N ALA A 15 1.45 3.30 11.05
CA ALA A 15 1.87 2.98 9.69
C ALA A 15 0.67 2.79 8.77
N THR A 16 -0.34 2.03 9.18
CA THR A 16 -1.61 1.88 8.45
C THR A 16 -2.26 3.22 8.18
N GLY A 17 -2.42 4.08 9.19
CA GLY A 17 -3.02 5.39 9.04
C GLY A 17 -2.21 6.32 8.13
N THR A 18 -0.89 6.27 8.24
CA THR A 18 0.04 7.06 7.40
C THR A 18 -0.03 6.63 5.95
N VAL A 19 -0.04 5.33 5.66
CA VAL A 19 -0.16 4.80 4.30
C VAL A 19 -1.54 5.13 3.72
N PHE A 20 -2.62 4.91 4.47
CA PHE A 20 -3.96 5.27 4.03
C PHE A 20 -4.07 6.76 3.70
N GLY A 21 -3.69 7.62 4.64
CA GLY A 21 -3.78 9.07 4.48
C GLY A 21 -2.85 9.60 3.38
N GLY A 22 -1.62 9.08 3.32
CA GLY A 22 -0.62 9.44 2.32
C GLY A 22 -1.05 9.03 0.91
N THR A 23 -1.52 7.79 0.73
CA THR A 23 -2.04 7.32 -0.56
C THR A 23 -3.29 8.09 -0.98
N TYR A 24 -4.23 8.35 -0.06
CA TYR A 24 -5.42 9.15 -0.38
C TYR A 24 -5.03 10.56 -0.85
N TRP A 25 -4.15 11.22 -0.10
CA TRP A 25 -3.69 12.56 -0.42
C TRP A 25 -2.91 12.62 -1.74
N ASP A 26 -1.99 11.68 -1.97
CA ASP A 26 -1.24 11.60 -3.23
C ASP A 26 -2.20 11.35 -4.40
N ALA A 27 -3.11 10.39 -4.28
CA ALA A 27 -4.08 10.06 -5.34
C ALA A 27 -4.98 11.25 -5.69
N THR A 28 -5.37 12.06 -4.71
CA THR A 28 -6.13 13.31 -4.97
C THR A 28 -5.30 14.42 -5.61
N ARG A 29 -3.97 14.38 -5.49
CA ARG A 29 -3.07 15.40 -6.05
C ARG A 29 -2.61 15.10 -7.46
N VAL A 30 -2.47 13.82 -7.80
CA VAL A 30 -2.05 13.35 -9.13
C VAL A 30 -3.23 12.84 -9.96
N ASP A 31 -4.45 13.25 -9.60
CA ASP A 31 -5.71 12.94 -10.29
C ASP A 31 -5.93 11.44 -10.60
N VAL A 32 -5.42 10.56 -9.73
CA VAL A 32 -5.65 9.11 -9.85
C VAL A 32 -7.12 8.80 -9.59
N SER A 33 -7.69 7.94 -10.43
CA SER A 33 -9.09 7.55 -10.31
C SER A 33 -9.36 6.85 -8.96
N ARG A 34 -10.51 7.15 -8.34
CA ARG A 34 -10.99 6.47 -7.11
C ARG A 34 -9.99 6.50 -5.93
N PRO A 35 -9.59 7.68 -5.44
CA PRO A 35 -8.56 7.83 -4.41
C PRO A 35 -8.84 7.05 -3.12
N LEU A 36 -10.11 6.97 -2.70
CA LEU A 36 -10.50 6.23 -1.50
C LEU A 36 -10.29 4.72 -1.63
N LEU A 37 -10.51 4.16 -2.82
CA LEU A 37 -10.32 2.74 -3.08
C LEU A 37 -8.84 2.38 -2.95
N TRP A 38 -7.96 3.16 -3.57
CA TRP A 38 -6.51 2.95 -3.50
C TRP A 38 -5.96 3.14 -2.09
N ALA A 39 -6.41 4.17 -1.37
CA ALA A 39 -6.06 4.37 0.03
C ALA A 39 -6.46 3.17 0.91
N THR A 40 -7.67 2.64 0.68
CA THR A 40 -8.18 1.46 1.40
C THR A 40 -7.38 0.21 1.07
N LEU A 41 -7.02 -0.02 -0.20
CA LEU A 41 -6.20 -1.16 -0.59
C LEU A 41 -4.79 -1.08 0.01
N ALA A 42 -4.13 0.08 -0.09
CA ALA A 42 -2.80 0.30 0.45
C ALA A 42 -2.77 0.19 1.98
N GLY A 43 -3.58 0.98 2.68
CA GLY A 43 -3.64 0.94 4.14
C GLY A 43 -4.18 -0.38 4.69
N GLY A 44 -5.17 -0.97 4.03
CA GLY A 44 -5.77 -2.25 4.41
C GLY A 44 -4.78 -3.41 4.28
N ALA A 45 -3.98 -3.45 3.21
CA ALA A 45 -2.91 -4.43 3.05
C ALA A 45 -1.89 -4.36 4.19
N VAL A 46 -1.45 -3.15 4.56
CA VAL A 46 -0.57 -2.91 5.72
C VAL A 46 -1.23 -3.40 7.01
N ALA A 47 -2.51 -3.08 7.23
CA ALA A 47 -3.24 -3.51 8.42
C ALA A 47 -3.33 -5.04 8.53
N VAL A 48 -3.55 -5.74 7.40
CA VAL A 48 -3.53 -7.21 7.36
C VAL A 48 -2.14 -7.75 7.66
N GLY A 49 -1.08 -7.16 7.12
CA GLY A 49 0.30 -7.54 7.47
C GLY A 49 0.59 -7.39 8.97
N VAL A 50 0.22 -6.25 9.56
CA VAL A 50 0.34 -6.02 11.01
C VAL A 50 -0.45 -7.06 11.81
N TYR A 51 -1.68 -7.36 11.37
CA TYR A 51 -2.50 -8.39 11.99
C TYR A 51 -1.82 -9.77 11.95
N LEU A 52 -1.32 -10.18 10.78
CA LEU A 52 -0.62 -11.46 10.64
C LEU A 52 0.60 -11.54 11.56
N TYR A 53 1.39 -10.46 11.65
CA TYR A 53 2.55 -10.40 12.55
C TYR A 53 2.18 -10.56 14.03
N LEU A 54 1.13 -9.85 14.47
CA LEU A 54 0.77 -9.81 15.89
C LEU A 54 -0.03 -11.02 16.36
N PHE A 55 -0.82 -11.62 15.48
CA PHE A 55 -1.84 -12.60 15.87
C PHE A 55 -1.69 -13.98 15.22
N VAL A 56 -0.77 -14.14 14.27
CA VAL A 56 -0.53 -15.43 13.58
C VAL A 56 0.93 -15.88 13.79
N PRO A 57 1.24 -16.60 14.89
CA PRO A 57 2.62 -16.96 15.26
C PRO A 57 3.36 -17.82 14.21
N THR A 58 2.61 -18.53 13.37
CA THR A 58 3.14 -19.41 12.32
C THR A 58 3.24 -18.72 10.96
N ALA A 59 2.83 -17.45 10.83
CA ALA A 59 2.91 -16.73 9.58
C ALA A 59 4.37 -16.50 9.20
N PRO A 60 4.81 -16.89 7.98
CA PRO A 60 6.16 -16.62 7.54
C PRO A 60 6.37 -15.12 7.36
N ILE A 61 7.47 -14.58 7.89
CA ILE A 61 7.78 -13.13 7.82
C ILE A 61 7.76 -12.62 6.38
N THR A 62 8.26 -13.40 5.41
CA THR A 62 8.18 -13.05 3.99
C THR A 62 6.73 -12.84 3.53
N GLY A 63 5.80 -13.71 3.93
CA GLY A 63 4.38 -13.57 3.60
C GLY A 63 3.77 -12.32 4.22
N VAL A 64 4.10 -12.04 5.48
CA VAL A 64 3.67 -10.81 6.19
C VAL A 64 4.12 -9.55 5.45
N LEU A 65 5.40 -9.50 5.06
CA LEU A 65 5.98 -8.34 4.37
C LEU A 65 5.38 -8.16 2.98
N LEU A 66 5.22 -9.25 2.21
CA LEU A 66 4.58 -9.20 0.90
C LEU A 66 3.15 -8.67 1.03
N THR A 67 2.33 -9.26 1.91
CA THR A 67 0.96 -8.81 2.15
C THR A 67 0.89 -7.34 2.54
N ALA A 68 1.76 -6.88 3.44
CA ALA A 68 1.76 -5.48 3.88
C ALA A 68 2.04 -4.50 2.74
N ASN A 69 2.89 -4.87 1.78
CA ASN A 69 3.32 -3.99 0.70
C ASN A 69 2.46 -4.10 -0.57
N THR A 70 1.70 -5.18 -0.76
CA THR A 70 0.93 -5.42 -1.98
C THR A 70 0.09 -4.21 -2.40
N GLY A 71 -0.67 -3.62 -1.48
CA GLY A 71 -1.54 -2.49 -1.82
C GLY A 71 -0.77 -1.22 -2.23
N ILE A 72 0.44 -1.01 -1.70
CA ILE A 72 1.32 0.11 -2.07
C ILE A 72 1.89 -0.12 -3.48
N VAL A 73 2.35 -1.34 -3.77
CA VAL A 73 2.87 -1.70 -5.11
C VAL A 73 1.79 -1.53 -6.18
N LEU A 74 0.58 -2.03 -5.92
CA LEU A 74 -0.55 -1.88 -6.84
C LEU A 74 -0.91 -0.41 -7.07
N TYR A 75 -0.89 0.41 -6.02
CA TYR A 75 -1.10 1.85 -6.15
C TYR A 75 0.01 2.52 -6.98
N GLY A 76 1.26 2.09 -6.82
CA GLY A 76 2.39 2.57 -7.61
C GLY A 76 2.16 2.39 -9.11
N PHE A 77 1.69 1.21 -9.52
CA PHE A 77 1.37 0.94 -10.93
C PHE A 77 0.21 1.79 -11.45
N GLU A 78 -0.89 1.93 -10.70
CA GLU A 78 -1.99 2.81 -11.11
C GLU A 78 -1.52 4.27 -11.24
N ARG A 79 -0.70 4.72 -10.29
CA ARG A 79 -0.14 6.06 -10.28
C ARG A 79 0.74 6.30 -11.50
N GLU A 80 1.56 5.32 -11.90
CA GLU A 80 2.36 5.41 -13.13
C GLU A 80 1.45 5.51 -14.36
N VAL A 81 0.48 4.61 -14.50
CA VAL A 81 -0.49 4.61 -15.62
C VAL A 81 -1.30 5.90 -15.68
N SER A 82 -1.69 6.46 -14.54
CA SER A 82 -2.46 7.72 -14.50
C SER A 82 -1.62 8.96 -14.86
N ASN A 83 -0.28 8.87 -14.75
CA ASN A 83 0.64 9.96 -15.06
C ASN A 83 1.28 9.83 -16.46
N GLU A 84 1.18 8.67 -17.12
CA GLU A 84 1.47 8.56 -18.53
C GLU A 84 0.45 9.40 -19.30
N GLY A 85 0.89 10.49 -19.91
CA GLY A 85 0.05 11.28 -20.80
C GLY A 85 -0.43 10.43 -21.98
N ASP A 86 -1.51 10.87 -22.65
CA ASP A 86 -2.09 10.27 -23.87
C ASP A 86 -1.13 10.21 -25.09
N GLU A 87 0.16 10.42 -24.88
CA GLU A 87 1.18 10.36 -25.91
C GLU A 87 1.41 8.88 -26.27
N ALA A 88 0.66 8.43 -27.28
CA ALA A 88 0.75 7.09 -27.81
C ALA A 88 2.22 6.71 -28.04
N THR A 89 2.70 5.69 -27.34
CA THR A 89 4.04 5.16 -27.54
C THR A 89 4.17 4.75 -29.01
N GLU A 90 4.90 5.54 -29.80
CA GLU A 90 4.94 5.36 -31.25
C GLU A 90 5.72 4.07 -31.54
N PRO A 91 5.08 3.01 -32.10
CA PRO A 91 5.73 1.72 -32.29
C PRO A 91 6.96 1.90 -33.21
N GLY A 92 8.16 1.79 -32.64
CA GLY A 92 9.43 2.05 -33.34
C GLY A 92 10.37 3.03 -32.66
N THR A 93 9.97 3.66 -31.56
CA THR A 93 10.79 4.60 -30.78
C THR A 93 11.24 3.99 -29.45
N LEU A 94 12.04 2.92 -29.51
CA LEU A 94 12.95 2.60 -28.41
C LEU A 94 14.30 3.26 -28.71
N PRO A 95 15.03 3.78 -27.70
CA PRO A 95 16.37 4.30 -27.90
C PRO A 95 17.36 3.25 -28.43
#